data_AF-A0A5C4IXS3-F1
#
_entry.id   AF-A0A5C4IXS3-F1
#
_cell.length_a   1.000
_cell.length_b   1.000
_cell.length_c   1.000
_cell.angle_alpha   90.00
_cell.angle_beta   90.00
_cell.angle_gamma   90.00
#
_symmetry.space_group_name_H-M   'P 1'
#
loop_
_entity.id
_entity.type
_entity.pdbx_description
1 polymer ?
#
loop_
_entity_poly.entity_id
_entity_poly.type
_entity_poly.pdbx_seq_one_letter_code
_entity_poly.pdbx_strand_id
1 'polypeptide(L)' 'MNMKGEVLNDAERDVGDVVAGDEFLRNSSKKPPTRALSYRYFGTVNPGTSESVTGWIKKEKLDEAGTICK' A
#
# COMPACT_ATOMS: atom_id res chain seq x y z
N MET A 1 16.69 -0.14 -10.35
CA MET A 1 15.67 -1.10 -9.88
C MET A 1 14.44 -0.29 -9.54
N ASN A 2 13.29 -0.53 -10.19
CA ASN A 2 12.05 0.20 -9.89
C ASN A 2 11.45 -0.34 -8.60
N MET A 3 11.69 0.35 -7.48
CA MET A 3 11.10 0.02 -6.18
C MET A 3 9.67 0.58 -6.14
N LYS A 4 8.71 -0.20 -6.67
CA LYS A 4 7.28 0.12 -6.58
C LYS A 4 6.49 -1.02 -5.96
N GLY A 5 5.46 -0.70 -5.20
CA GLY A 5 4.49 -1.62 -4.63
C GLY A 5 3.10 -1.42 -5.23
N GLU A 6 2.46 -2.48 -5.69
CA GLU A 6 1.11 -2.40 -6.24
C GLU A 6 0.08 -2.24 -5.12
N VAL A 7 -0.88 -1.35 -5.34
CA VAL A 7 -2.02 -1.06 -4.47
C VAL A 7 -3.23 -1.77 -5.05
N LEU A 8 -3.75 -2.74 -4.29
CA LEU A 8 -4.87 -3.57 -4.73
C LEU A 8 -6.16 -3.18 -4.00
N ASN A 9 -7.29 -3.14 -4.70
CA ASN A 9 -8.60 -2.99 -4.04
C ASN A 9 -9.08 -4.31 -3.40
N ASP A 10 -10.27 -4.29 -2.78
CA ASP A 10 -10.86 -5.47 -2.13
C ASP A 10 -11.17 -6.61 -3.11
N ALA A 11 -11.22 -6.34 -4.43
CA ALA A 11 -11.36 -7.34 -5.50
C ALA A 11 -10.01 -7.80 -6.07
N GLU A 12 -8.90 -7.50 -5.39
CA GLU A 12 -7.52 -7.79 -5.82
C GLU A 12 -7.13 -7.22 -7.19
N ARG A 13 -7.81 -6.14 -7.62
CA ARG A 13 -7.45 -5.41 -8.83
C ARG A 13 -6.52 -4.27 -8.49
N ASP A 14 -5.52 -4.07 -9.35
CA ASP A 14 -4.63 -2.92 -9.29
C ASP A 14 -5.41 -1.62 -9.41
N VAL A 15 -5.14 -0.70 -8.50
CA VAL A 15 -5.74 0.64 -8.45
C VAL A 15 -4.68 1.74 -8.34
N GLY A 16 -3.40 1.38 -8.31
CA GLY A 16 -2.30 2.33 -8.22
C GLY A 16 -1.01 1.69 -7.73
N ASP A 17 0.03 2.51 -7.65
CA ASP A 17 1.36 2.10 -7.18
C ASP A 17 1.76 2.97 -5.98
N VAL A 18 2.60 2.44 -5.09
CA VAL A 18 3.39 3.18 -4.10
C VAL A 18 4.85 3.15 -4.51
N VAL A 19 5.53 4.29 -4.47
CA VAL A 19 6.96 4.41 -4.78
C VAL A 19 7.74 5.02 -3.61
N ALA A 20 9.06 5.03 -3.74
CA ALA A 20 9.92 5.65 -2.75
C ALA A 20 9.67 7.15 -2.62
N GLY A 21 9.44 7.59 -1.37
CA GLY A 21 9.12 8.97 -1.03
C GLY A 21 7.63 9.26 -0.83
N ASP A 22 6.74 8.33 -1.18
CA ASP A 22 5.31 8.47 -0.87
C ASP A 22 5.05 8.32 0.64
N GLU A 23 3.94 8.87 1.12
CA GLU A 23 3.46 8.64 2.49
C GLU A 23 2.37 7.57 2.48
N PHE A 24 2.50 6.54 3.33
CA PHE A 24 1.46 5.52 3.49
C PHE A 24 0.83 5.60 4.86
N LEU A 25 -0.43 6.04 4.87
CA LEU A 25 -1.27 6.15 6.06
C LEU A 25 -1.95 4.82 6.30
N ARG A 26 -1.33 4.00 7.17
CA ARG A 26 -1.84 2.67 7.48
C ARG A 26 -3.11 2.76 8.32
N ASN A 27 -4.17 2.09 7.88
CA ASN A 27 -5.37 1.89 8.69
C ASN A 27 -5.31 0.52 9.37
N SER A 28 -4.95 0.51 10.65
CA SER A 28 -4.84 -0.69 11.47
C SER A 28 -6.18 -1.32 11.86
N SER A 29 -7.29 -0.59 11.70
CA SER A 29 -8.63 -1.11 12.00
C SER A 29 -9.16 -2.06 10.92
N LYS A 30 -8.71 -1.93 9.66
CA LYS A 30 -9.12 -2.84 8.58
C LYS A 30 -8.27 -4.11 8.61
N LYS A 31 -8.92 -5.25 8.79
CA LYS A 31 -8.28 -6.57 8.78
C LYS A 31 -8.31 -7.14 7.35
N PRO A 32 -7.25 -7.84 6.92
CA PRO A 32 -7.25 -8.50 5.61
C PRO A 32 -8.41 -9.48 5.49
N PRO A 33 -9.09 -9.55 4.34
CA PRO A 33 -10.31 -10.33 4.18
C PRO A 33 -10.06 -11.85 4.28
N THR A 34 -8.81 -12.28 4.05
CA THR A 34 -8.41 -13.68 4.20
C THR A 34 -7.08 -13.80 4.96
N ARG A 35 -6.85 -14.95 5.60
CA ARG A 35 -5.59 -15.24 6.31
C ARG A 35 -4.38 -15.27 5.38
N ALA A 36 -4.61 -15.65 4.12
CA ALA A 36 -3.60 -15.61 3.05
C ALA A 36 -3.14 -14.17 2.73
N LEU A 37 -3.89 -13.14 3.12
CA LEU A 37 -3.53 -11.72 2.92
C LEU A 37 -3.01 -11.05 4.20
N SER A 38 -2.66 -11.82 5.23
CA SER A 38 -2.10 -11.32 6.49
C SER A 38 -0.78 -10.56 6.35
N TYR A 39 -0.08 -10.74 5.22
CA TYR A 39 1.12 -10.00 4.85
C TYR A 39 0.83 -8.68 4.11
N ARG A 40 -0.44 -8.26 3.97
CA ARG A 40 -0.79 -6.95 3.41
C ARG A 40 -1.16 -5.95 4.49
N TYR A 41 -0.91 -4.66 4.24
CA TYR A 41 -1.49 -3.55 4.99
C TYR A 41 -2.56 -2.88 4.16
N PHE A 42 -3.62 -2.42 4.82
CA PHE A 42 -4.58 -1.52 4.22
C PHE A 42 -4.27 -0.09 4.64
N GLY A 43 -4.35 0.82 3.70
CA GLY A 43 -4.10 2.23 3.95
C GLY A 43 -4.26 3.06 2.71
N THR A 44 -3.97 4.34 2.89
CA THR A 44 -3.98 5.33 1.81
C THR A 44 -2.55 5.72 1.49
N VAL A 45 -2.18 5.61 0.22
CA VAL A 45 -0.95 6.15 -0.33
C VAL A 45 -1.24 7.59 -0.73
N ASN A 46 -0.47 8.51 -0.18
CA ASN A 46 -0.41 9.90 -0.58
C ASN A 46 0.88 10.13 -1.37
N PRO A 47 0.82 10.01 -2.71
CA PRO A 47 1.93 10.47 -3.53
C PRO A 47 1.91 11.99 -3.48
N GLY A 48 2.99 12.62 -3.00
CA GLY A 48 3.05 14.08 -2.80
C GLY A 48 2.84 14.93 -4.08
N THR A 49 2.62 14.30 -5.23
CA THR A 49 2.49 14.90 -6.56
C THR A 49 1.26 14.43 -7.36
N SER A 50 0.47 13.47 -6.83
CA SER A 50 -0.62 12.83 -7.57
C SER A 50 -1.84 12.57 -6.68
N GLU A 51 -2.93 12.06 -7.26
CA GLU A 51 -4.12 11.68 -6.47
C GLU A 51 -3.82 10.52 -5.52
N SER A 52 -4.35 10.62 -4.30
CA SER A 52 -4.22 9.58 -3.28
C SER A 52 -4.98 8.32 -3.67
N VAL A 53 -4.37 7.15 -3.44
CA VAL A 53 -4.98 5.84 -3.70
C VAL A 53 -5.12 5.06 -2.40
N THR A 54 -6.24 4.36 -2.21
CA THR A 54 -6.50 3.55 -1.01
C THR A 54 -6.65 2.09 -1.35
N GLY A 55 -5.92 1.22 -0.66
CA GLY A 55 -5.97 -0.21 -0.92
C GLY A 55 -5.04 -1.05 -0.05
N TRP A 56 -4.89 -2.29 -0.47
CA TRP A 56 -4.05 -3.31 0.11
C TRP A 56 -2.69 -3.35 -0.56
N ILE A 57 -1.62 -3.26 0.22
CA ILE A 57 -0.25 -3.31 -0.28
C ILE A 57 0.50 -4.40 0.49
N LYS A 58 1.37 -5.14 -0.19
CA LYS A 58 2.24 -6.11 0.48
C LYS A 58 3.23 -5.39 1.39
N LYS A 59 3.38 -5.87 2.64
CA LYS A 59 4.30 -5.30 3.63
C LYS A 59 5.73 -5.20 3.08
N GLU A 60 6.22 -6.28 2.47
CA GLU A 60 7.54 -6.32 1.83
C GLU A 60 7.74 -5.20 0.80
N LYS A 61 6.69 -4.81 0.07
CA LYS A 61 6.75 -3.76 -0.94
C LYS A 61 6.74 -2.36 -0.35
N LEU A 62 6.06 -2.17 0.79
CA LEU A 62 6.14 -0.93 1.56
C LEU A 62 7.55 -0.76 2.18
N ASP A 63 8.12 -1.84 2.71
CA ASP A 63 9.48 -1.84 3.25
C ASP A 63 10.52 -1.56 2.15
N GLU A 64 10.37 -2.19 0.97
CA GLU A 64 11.23 -1.96 -0.20
C GLU A 64 11.08 -0.56 -0.80
N ALA A 65 9.87 0.02 -0.77
CA ALA A 65 9.65 1.39 -1.22
C ALA A 65 10.24 2.41 -0.23
N GLY A 66 10.59 2.05 1.01
CA GLY A 66 11.13 3.00 1.98
C GLY A 66 10.12 4.06 2.40
N THR A 67 8.83 3.72 2.34
CA THR A 67 7.70 4.60 2.65
C THR A 67 7.62 4.84 4.17
N ILE A 68 7.48 6.10 4.60
CA ILE A 68 7.32 6.42 6.02
C ILE A 68 5.96 5.90 6.48
N CYS A 69 5.94 4.86 7.32
CA CYS A 69 4.73 4.46 8.05
C CYS A 69 4.55 5.38 9.26
N LYS A 70 3.51 6.23 9.23
CA LYS A 70 3.01 6.96 10.39
C LYS A 70 1.71 6.36 10.91
#